data_AF-A0A0A1NUM7-F1
#
_entry.id   AF-A0A0A1NUM7-F1
#
_cell.length_a   1.000
_cell.length_b   1.000
_cell.length_c   1.000
_cell.angle_alpha   90.00
_cell.angle_beta   90.00
_cell.angle_gamma   90.00
#
_symmetry.space_group_name_H-M   'P 1'
#
loop_
_entity.id
_entity.type
_entity.pdbx_description
1 polymer ?
#
loop_
_entity_poly.entity_id
_entity_poly.type
_entity_poly.pdbx_seq_one_letter_code
_entity_poly.pdbx_strand_id
1 'polypeptide(L)'
;MSKVRRASVHSSSSSSDIILSTRTRKSISKSRRSSLAEEAIKPPSRRASLAAAITSLATATIDEEHTPLVVDLHDLYKKKIVKSSQKLNCFFGEPTPVDVCISEIKKEGLKAILESKVPLCYFLYYLLDEFSSENLLFFLEVERFDEHRRISTAGELKTMAERIYGTYISNSAQLQINLDDKVKRNITNQLLAISDFNANTIFVEAKASVYILLESSYIRFLGTNIYQEMIRHCGEFTIHYDERTIKSAVSYLFGHLKQQKESINAQSNGTKDSNLSESLIAVNSHYYNLTRSIIERFVINMFGKAHLPLKHL
;
A
#
# COMPACT_ATOMS: atom_id res chain seq x y z
N MET A 1 -32.83 -66.87 -43.55
CA MET A 1 -33.72 -65.69 -43.50
C MET A 1 -33.11 -64.65 -42.57
N SER A 2 -33.27 -63.37 -42.87
CA SER A 2 -32.34 -62.29 -42.48
C SER A 2 -32.38 -61.84 -41.01
N LYS A 3 -31.25 -61.34 -40.49
CA LYS A 3 -31.13 -60.70 -39.17
C LYS A 3 -30.60 -59.26 -39.24
N VAL A 4 -31.37 -58.39 -38.59
CA VAL A 4 -31.08 -57.15 -37.82
C VAL A 4 -29.69 -56.47 -37.87
N ARG A 5 -29.77 -55.15 -38.16
CA ARG A 5 -28.96 -53.93 -37.89
C ARG A 5 -27.78 -53.91 -36.87
N ARG A 6 -26.77 -53.08 -37.24
CA ARG A 6 -25.90 -52.13 -36.46
C ARG A 6 -25.05 -52.69 -35.27
N ALA A 7 -23.86 -52.18 -34.93
CA ALA A 7 -22.91 -51.22 -35.54
C ALA A 7 -21.54 -51.35 -34.80
N SER A 8 -20.41 -50.86 -35.35
CA SER A 8 -19.17 -50.64 -34.57
C SER A 8 -18.20 -49.65 -35.24
N VAL A 9 -17.15 -49.26 -34.50
CA VAL A 9 -16.30 -48.06 -34.65
C VAL A 9 -14.89 -48.39 -35.19
N HIS A 10 -14.28 -47.42 -35.88
CA HIS A 10 -12.89 -47.39 -36.42
C HIS A 10 -11.88 -46.82 -35.39
N SER A 11 -10.55 -46.99 -35.47
CA SER A 11 -9.65 -47.73 -36.38
C SER A 11 -8.25 -47.86 -35.75
N SER A 12 -7.34 -48.53 -36.46
CA SER A 12 -6.03 -49.05 -36.01
C SER A 12 -4.82 -48.11 -36.14
N SER A 13 -3.64 -48.64 -35.79
CA SER A 13 -2.34 -47.99 -35.66
C SER A 13 -1.37 -48.15 -36.85
N SER A 14 -0.30 -47.34 -36.82
CA SER A 14 1.11 -47.67 -37.13
C SER A 14 1.74 -47.41 -38.52
N SER A 15 2.81 -46.59 -38.49
CA SER A 15 4.03 -46.57 -39.36
C SER A 15 3.85 -46.25 -40.87
N SER A 16 4.69 -45.50 -41.60
CA SER A 16 6.03 -44.89 -41.40
C SER A 16 6.20 -43.66 -42.38
N ASP A 17 7.28 -42.85 -42.47
CA ASP A 17 8.52 -42.67 -41.68
C ASP A 17 9.23 -41.30 -41.93
N ILE A 18 10.36 -41.07 -41.25
CA ILE A 18 11.56 -40.21 -41.53
C ILE A 18 11.43 -39.00 -42.49
N ILE A 19 11.67 -37.78 -41.96
CA ILE A 19 12.82 -36.87 -42.29
C ILE A 19 12.87 -35.76 -41.22
N LEU A 20 14.00 -35.64 -40.49
CA LEU A 20 14.30 -34.47 -39.67
C LEU A 20 15.02 -33.40 -40.52
N SER A 21 14.61 -32.14 -40.41
CA SER A 21 15.36 -30.99 -40.95
C SER A 21 15.67 -29.99 -39.83
N THR A 22 16.94 -29.67 -39.66
CA THR A 22 17.48 -28.85 -38.56
C THR A 22 17.95 -27.48 -39.05
N ARG A 23 17.45 -26.39 -38.46
CA ARG A 23 18.02 -25.03 -38.54
C ARG A 23 17.36 -24.13 -37.48
N THR A 24 18.05 -23.38 -36.61
CA THR A 24 19.50 -23.34 -36.29
C THR A 24 19.65 -22.74 -34.89
N ARG A 25 20.32 -23.42 -33.95
CA ARG A 25 20.79 -22.78 -32.70
C ARG A 25 21.92 -21.81 -33.04
N LYS A 26 21.81 -20.53 -32.69
CA LYS A 26 22.98 -19.62 -32.69
C LYS A 26 23.93 -20.03 -31.56
N SER A 27 25.14 -20.44 -31.91
CA SER A 27 26.20 -20.73 -30.94
C SER A 27 26.81 -19.42 -30.43
N ILE A 28 27.01 -19.32 -29.11
CA ILE A 28 27.76 -18.21 -28.51
C ILE A 28 29.25 -18.52 -28.69
N SER A 29 29.84 -18.00 -29.76
CA SER A 29 31.28 -18.04 -29.99
C SER A 29 32.00 -17.11 -29.01
N LYS A 30 32.58 -17.69 -27.94
CA LYS A 30 33.52 -16.98 -27.07
C LYS A 30 34.81 -16.69 -27.86
N SER A 31 34.88 -15.51 -28.48
CA SER A 31 36.14 -15.01 -29.06
C SER A 31 37.12 -14.66 -27.94
N ARG A 32 38.20 -15.45 -27.80
CA ARG A 32 39.40 -15.03 -27.08
C ARG A 32 40.12 -14.00 -27.97
N ARG A 33 40.16 -12.73 -27.55
CA ARG A 33 41.12 -11.76 -28.07
C ARG A 33 42.13 -11.44 -26.97
N SER A 34 43.40 -11.68 -27.28
CA SER A 34 44.53 -11.51 -26.36
C SER A 34 44.95 -10.05 -26.24
N SER A 35 45.26 -9.65 -25.01
CA SER A 35 46.27 -8.65 -24.61
C SER A 35 46.67 -7.54 -25.60
N LEU A 36 46.33 -6.30 -25.25
CA LEU A 36 47.32 -5.24 -25.00
C LEU A 36 46.81 -4.42 -23.80
N ALA A 37 47.73 -3.84 -23.02
CA ALA A 37 47.43 -3.26 -21.72
C ALA A 37 47.21 -1.75 -21.80
N GLU A 38 46.22 -1.25 -21.06
CA GLU A 38 46.14 0.16 -20.68
C GLU A 38 45.34 0.26 -19.36
N GLU A 39 45.88 0.96 -18.36
CA GLU A 39 45.31 1.01 -17.02
C GLU A 39 44.11 1.95 -16.93
N ALA A 40 42.90 1.39 -16.83
CA ALA A 40 41.67 2.14 -16.61
C ALA A 40 40.97 1.71 -15.30
N ILE A 41 41.19 2.52 -14.26
CA ILE A 41 40.41 2.73 -13.02
C ILE A 41 39.22 1.77 -12.82
N LYS A 42 39.33 0.86 -11.83
CA LYS A 42 38.21 0.03 -11.36
C LYS A 42 37.07 0.90 -10.78
N PRO A 43 35.80 0.65 -11.12
CA PRO A 43 34.68 1.30 -10.44
C PRO A 43 34.59 0.81 -8.98
N PRO A 44 34.22 1.69 -8.02
CA PRO A 44 34.19 1.33 -6.60
C PRO A 44 33.04 0.36 -6.28
N SER A 45 33.28 -0.53 -5.32
CA SER A 45 32.27 -1.51 -4.89
C SER A 45 31.06 -0.84 -4.23
N ARG A 46 29.87 -1.44 -4.34
CA ARG A 46 28.61 -0.89 -3.78
C ARG A 46 28.61 -0.65 -2.26
N ARG A 47 29.60 -1.14 -1.50
CA ARG A 47 29.79 -0.78 -0.09
C ARG A 47 30.26 0.67 0.11
N ALA A 48 31.00 1.23 -0.84
CA ALA A 48 31.43 2.64 -0.79
C ALA A 48 30.24 3.61 -0.84
N SER A 49 29.16 3.23 -1.54
CA SER A 49 27.97 4.07 -1.73
C SER A 49 27.22 4.36 -0.42
N LEU A 50 27.18 3.40 0.52
CA LEU A 50 26.49 3.57 1.80
C LEU A 50 27.35 4.35 2.82
N ALA A 51 28.66 4.12 2.81
CA ALA A 51 29.59 4.94 3.60
C ALA A 51 29.59 6.40 3.13
N ALA A 52 29.63 6.65 1.81
CA ALA A 52 29.54 7.99 1.24
C ALA A 52 28.22 8.70 1.61
N ALA A 53 27.09 7.99 1.59
CA ALA A 53 25.80 8.55 2.02
C ALA A 53 25.80 8.96 3.50
N ILE A 54 26.37 8.15 4.39
CA ILE A 54 26.50 8.47 5.81
C ILE A 54 27.46 9.64 6.05
N THR A 55 28.59 9.69 5.33
CA THR A 55 29.55 10.80 5.44
C THR A 55 28.96 12.12 4.93
N SER A 56 28.21 12.12 3.81
CA SER A 56 27.48 13.31 3.35
C SER A 56 26.43 13.80 4.36
N LEU A 57 25.79 12.88 5.09
CA LEU A 57 24.80 13.22 6.12
C LEU A 57 25.46 13.89 7.35
N ALA A 58 26.71 13.54 7.65
CA ALA A 58 27.47 14.10 8.78
C ALA A 58 28.08 15.48 8.49
N THR A 59 28.21 15.88 7.22
CA THR A 59 28.79 17.18 6.81
C THR A 59 27.74 18.26 6.51
N ALA A 60 26.45 17.99 6.72
CA ALA A 60 25.40 18.99 6.58
C ALA A 60 25.42 19.95 7.78
N THR A 61 26.16 21.06 7.63
CA THR A 61 26.10 22.20 8.56
C THR A 61 24.70 22.81 8.57
N ILE A 62 24.29 23.27 9.75
CA ILE A 62 22.99 23.88 10.04
C ILE A 62 22.76 25.12 9.14
N ASP A 63 21.70 25.10 8.35
CA ASP A 63 20.78 26.21 8.08
C ASP A 63 19.51 25.69 7.34
N GLU A 64 18.43 26.49 7.32
CA GLU A 64 17.04 26.03 7.11
C GLU A 64 16.66 25.55 5.70
N GLU A 65 16.16 24.31 5.57
CA GLU A 65 14.84 23.94 4.98
C GLU A 65 14.64 22.41 5.03
N HIS A 66 13.58 21.93 5.72
CA HIS A 66 13.46 20.52 6.10
C HIS A 66 12.64 19.63 5.14
N THR A 67 13.19 18.46 4.82
CA THR A 67 12.51 17.20 4.40
C THR A 67 11.63 17.16 3.13
N PRO A 68 12.12 17.53 1.93
CA PRO A 68 11.51 17.10 0.66
C PRO A 68 11.87 15.65 0.24
N LEU A 69 13.01 15.12 0.70
CA LEU A 69 13.67 13.95 0.09
C LEU A 69 12.97 12.60 0.31
N VAL A 70 12.19 12.44 1.38
CA VAL A 70 11.61 11.14 1.76
C VAL A 70 10.39 10.79 0.91
N VAL A 71 9.53 11.76 0.60
CA VAL A 71 8.36 11.58 -0.28
C VAL A 71 8.80 11.23 -1.70
N ASP A 72 9.84 11.88 -2.23
CA ASP A 72 10.35 11.56 -3.57
C ASP A 72 10.87 10.11 -3.67
N LEU A 73 11.32 9.49 -2.57
CA LEU A 73 11.70 8.08 -2.57
C LEU A 73 10.50 7.13 -2.75
N HIS A 74 9.34 7.47 -2.18
CA HIS A 74 8.08 6.74 -2.42
C HIS A 74 7.58 6.99 -3.85
N ASP A 75 7.57 8.24 -4.31
CA ASP A 75 7.18 8.58 -5.70
C ASP A 75 8.10 7.89 -6.72
N LEU A 76 9.41 7.80 -6.44
CA LEU A 76 10.38 7.07 -7.27
C LEU A 76 10.11 5.57 -7.29
N TYR A 77 9.69 4.99 -6.16
CA TYR A 77 9.22 3.60 -6.11
C TYR A 77 7.94 3.40 -6.93
N LYS A 78 6.92 4.27 -6.81
CA LYS A 78 5.71 4.22 -7.67
C LYS A 78 6.08 4.32 -9.16
N LYS A 79 6.93 5.27 -9.54
CA LYS A 79 7.47 5.43 -10.92
C LYS A 79 8.19 4.16 -11.41
N LYS A 80 8.90 3.43 -10.55
CA LYS A 80 9.54 2.12 -10.84
C LYS A 80 8.49 1.02 -11.05
N ILE A 81 7.52 0.90 -10.14
CA ILE A 81 6.48 -0.14 -10.19
C ILE A 81 5.57 0.02 -11.42
N VAL A 82 5.14 1.24 -11.74
CA VAL A 82 4.36 1.53 -12.97
C VAL A 82 5.12 1.11 -14.22
N LYS A 83 6.43 1.42 -14.31
CA LYS A 83 7.28 1.00 -15.44
C LYS A 83 7.48 -0.51 -15.53
N SER A 84 7.54 -1.25 -14.41
CA SER A 84 7.58 -2.71 -14.45
C SER A 84 6.22 -3.31 -14.82
N SER A 85 5.12 -2.81 -14.27
CA SER A 85 3.76 -3.25 -14.62
C SER A 85 3.48 -3.05 -16.11
N GLN A 86 3.81 -1.89 -16.69
CA GLN A 86 3.69 -1.66 -18.14
C GLN A 86 4.46 -2.70 -18.97
N LYS A 87 5.70 -3.06 -18.58
CA LYS A 87 6.47 -4.10 -19.26
C LYS A 87 5.83 -5.49 -19.14
N LEU A 88 5.27 -5.83 -17.98
CA LEU A 88 4.56 -7.09 -17.76
C LEU A 88 3.28 -7.13 -18.61
N ASN A 89 2.49 -6.05 -18.64
CA ASN A 89 1.29 -5.94 -19.47
C ASN A 89 1.63 -6.06 -20.97
N CYS A 90 2.73 -5.45 -21.43
CA CYS A 90 3.21 -5.62 -22.81
C CYS A 90 3.70 -7.05 -23.13
N PHE A 91 4.06 -7.85 -22.14
CA PHE A 91 4.58 -9.21 -22.33
C PHE A 91 3.49 -10.30 -22.18
N PHE A 92 2.55 -10.10 -21.24
CA PHE A 92 1.50 -11.05 -20.90
C PHE A 92 0.11 -10.68 -21.46
N GLY A 93 -0.09 -9.46 -21.96
CA GLY A 93 -1.31 -9.01 -22.63
C GLY A 93 -2.48 -8.64 -21.71
N GLU A 94 -2.55 -9.19 -20.49
CA GLU A 94 -3.62 -8.92 -19.53
C GLU A 94 -3.14 -8.03 -18.35
N PRO A 95 -3.96 -7.04 -17.91
CA PRO A 95 -3.69 -6.28 -16.70
C PRO A 95 -4.02 -7.12 -15.47
N THR A 96 -3.11 -8.03 -15.11
CA THR A 96 -3.21 -8.79 -13.86
C THR A 96 -3.10 -7.83 -12.65
N PRO A 97 -4.05 -7.84 -11.69
CA PRO A 97 -3.89 -7.10 -10.45
C PRO A 97 -2.81 -7.77 -9.59
N VAL A 98 -1.58 -7.29 -9.75
CA VAL A 98 -0.40 -7.70 -8.99
C VAL A 98 -0.38 -6.90 -7.68
N ASP A 99 -0.54 -7.59 -6.55
CA ASP A 99 -0.26 -7.04 -5.22
C ASP A 99 1.25 -7.17 -4.90
N VAL A 100 1.74 -6.40 -3.94
CA VAL A 100 3.16 -6.41 -3.56
C VAL A 100 3.46 -7.63 -2.68
N CYS A 101 4.47 -8.42 -3.06
CA CYS A 101 4.89 -9.58 -2.28
C CYS A 101 5.74 -9.20 -1.06
N ILE A 102 5.74 -10.08 -0.06
CA ILE A 102 6.50 -9.94 1.18
C ILE A 102 8.00 -9.73 0.93
N SER A 103 8.59 -10.39 -0.09
CA SER A 103 10.00 -10.22 -0.43
C SER A 103 10.36 -8.80 -0.91
N GLU A 104 9.49 -8.12 -1.66
CA GLU A 104 9.72 -6.72 -2.06
C GLU A 104 9.47 -5.79 -0.86
N ILE A 105 8.46 -6.06 -0.02
CA ILE A 105 8.21 -5.31 1.24
C ILE A 105 9.44 -5.34 2.17
N LYS A 106 10.03 -6.52 2.41
CA LYS A 106 11.26 -6.69 3.20
C LYS A 106 12.46 -5.92 2.65
N LYS A 107 12.53 -5.74 1.33
CA LYS A 107 13.65 -5.10 0.62
C LYS A 107 13.50 -3.59 0.50
N GLU A 108 12.27 -3.13 0.28
CA GLU A 108 11.96 -1.75 -0.11
C GLU A 108 11.34 -0.94 1.05
N GLY A 109 10.79 -1.59 2.08
CA GLY A 109 10.31 -0.97 3.32
C GLY A 109 8.88 -0.43 3.24
N LEU A 110 8.60 0.63 4.03
CA LEU A 110 7.28 1.25 4.12
C LEU A 110 6.68 1.59 2.75
N LYS A 111 7.47 2.18 1.85
CA LYS A 111 7.03 2.55 0.49
C LYS A 111 6.46 1.38 -0.34
N ALA A 112 6.81 0.14 -0.02
CA ALA A 112 6.31 -1.05 -0.69
C ALA A 112 5.05 -1.64 -0.04
N ILE A 113 4.90 -1.56 1.29
CA ILE A 113 3.64 -1.97 1.94
C ILE A 113 2.51 -0.96 1.69
N LEU A 114 2.82 0.33 1.54
CA LEU A 114 1.84 1.37 1.19
C LEU A 114 1.20 1.18 -0.19
N GLU A 115 1.91 0.56 -1.14
CA GLU A 115 1.38 0.19 -2.47
C GLU A 115 0.73 -1.20 -2.50
N SER A 116 0.67 -1.89 -1.35
CA SER A 116 0.07 -3.24 -1.23
C SER A 116 -1.39 -3.18 -0.79
N LYS A 117 -2.15 -4.26 -1.00
CA LYS A 117 -3.56 -4.36 -0.54
C LYS A 117 -3.71 -5.29 0.65
N VAL A 118 -3.35 -6.57 0.48
CA VAL A 118 -3.53 -7.58 1.53
C VAL A 118 -2.55 -7.40 2.70
N PRO A 119 -1.24 -7.17 2.48
CA PRO A 119 -0.32 -6.86 3.57
C PRO A 119 -0.71 -5.56 4.31
N LEU A 120 -1.20 -4.55 3.58
CA LEU A 120 -1.65 -3.28 4.16
C LEU A 120 -2.81 -3.43 5.16
N CYS A 121 -3.66 -4.45 5.04
CA CYS A 121 -4.67 -4.76 6.07
C CYS A 121 -4.05 -5.06 7.45
N TYR A 122 -2.91 -5.74 7.50
CA TYR A 122 -2.23 -6.07 8.75
C TYR A 122 -1.54 -4.84 9.36
N PHE A 123 -0.97 -3.97 8.52
CA PHE A 123 -0.43 -2.70 8.99
C PHE A 123 -1.54 -1.76 9.49
N LEU A 124 -2.67 -1.66 8.79
CA LEU A 124 -3.83 -0.90 9.28
C LEU A 124 -4.37 -1.47 10.61
N TYR A 125 -4.48 -2.80 10.75
CA TYR A 125 -4.85 -3.43 12.02
C TYR A 125 -3.89 -3.03 13.16
N TYR A 126 -2.58 -3.04 12.91
CA TYR A 126 -1.58 -2.59 13.86
C TYR A 126 -1.75 -1.11 14.25
N LEU A 127 -1.92 -0.21 13.27
CA LEU A 127 -2.10 1.23 13.53
C LEU A 127 -3.43 1.55 14.25
N LEU A 128 -4.45 0.70 14.10
CA LEU A 128 -5.70 0.80 14.87
C LEU A 128 -5.48 0.42 16.35
N ASP A 129 -4.62 -0.56 16.62
CA ASP A 129 -4.27 -1.03 17.97
C ASP A 129 -3.35 -0.04 18.72
N GLU A 130 -2.42 0.62 18.01
CA GLU A 130 -1.59 1.70 18.56
C GLU A 130 -2.17 3.12 18.42
N PHE A 131 -3.46 3.27 18.06
CA PHE A 131 -4.18 4.55 17.95
C PHE A 131 -3.50 5.60 17.04
N SER A 132 -2.96 5.17 15.90
CA SER A 132 -2.22 6.01 14.93
C SER A 132 -2.73 5.88 13.47
N SER A 133 -3.87 5.21 13.27
CA SER A 133 -4.43 4.85 11.96
C SER A 133 -4.74 6.05 11.05
N GLU A 134 -5.02 7.22 11.62
CA GLU A 134 -5.28 8.48 10.92
C GLU A 134 -4.13 8.90 10.01
N ASN A 135 -2.89 8.59 10.38
CA ASN A 135 -1.69 8.85 9.57
C ASN A 135 -1.74 8.07 8.24
N LEU A 136 -2.10 6.79 8.28
CA LEU A 136 -2.22 5.97 7.06
C LEU A 136 -3.42 6.40 6.21
N LEU A 137 -4.54 6.70 6.85
CA LEU A 137 -5.77 7.10 6.17
C LEU A 137 -5.61 8.45 5.45
N PHE A 138 -4.95 9.42 6.09
CA PHE A 138 -4.54 10.68 5.46
C PHE A 138 -3.62 10.43 4.27
N PHE A 139 -2.55 9.63 4.46
CA PHE A 139 -1.59 9.35 3.39
C PHE A 139 -2.27 8.76 2.15
N LEU A 140 -3.16 7.78 2.33
CA LEU A 140 -3.91 7.14 1.25
C LEU A 140 -4.94 8.08 0.58
N GLU A 141 -5.57 9.01 1.31
CA GLU A 141 -6.44 10.03 0.69
C GLU A 141 -5.63 11.08 -0.08
N VAL A 142 -4.42 11.43 0.36
CA VAL A 142 -3.52 12.31 -0.40
C VAL A 142 -2.97 11.62 -1.65
N GLU A 143 -2.58 10.34 -1.59
CA GLU A 143 -2.23 9.54 -2.78
C GLU A 143 -3.38 9.55 -3.82
N ARG A 144 -4.62 9.33 -3.36
CA ARG A 144 -5.80 9.42 -4.24
C ARG A 144 -5.97 10.82 -4.82
N PHE A 145 -5.83 11.86 -4.01
CA PHE A 145 -5.88 13.24 -4.48
C PHE A 145 -4.85 13.49 -5.59
N ASP A 146 -3.60 13.05 -5.37
CA ASP A 146 -2.48 13.17 -6.30
C ASP A 146 -2.74 12.45 -7.65
N GLU A 147 -3.38 11.29 -7.60
CA GLU A 147 -3.82 10.54 -8.78
C GLU A 147 -4.94 11.27 -9.56
N HIS A 148 -5.90 11.88 -8.84
CA HIS A 148 -7.02 12.63 -9.44
C HIS A 148 -6.58 13.97 -10.06
N ARG A 149 -5.44 14.56 -9.64
CA ARG A 149 -4.90 15.82 -10.21
C ARG A 149 -4.78 15.83 -11.74
N ARG A 150 -4.68 14.64 -12.38
CA ARG A 150 -4.53 14.49 -13.84
C ARG A 150 -5.85 14.46 -14.61
N ILE A 151 -6.97 14.25 -13.94
CA ILE A 151 -8.29 13.98 -14.56
C ILE A 151 -9.42 14.86 -14.03
N SER A 152 -9.24 15.49 -12.86
CA SER A 152 -10.23 16.36 -12.23
C SER A 152 -9.96 17.84 -12.49
N THR A 153 -11.02 18.63 -12.47
CA THR A 153 -10.97 20.10 -12.55
C THR A 153 -10.43 20.72 -11.25
N ALA A 154 -9.95 21.97 -11.34
CA ALA A 154 -9.46 22.72 -10.16
C ALA A 154 -10.52 22.85 -9.05
N GLY A 155 -11.81 22.96 -9.41
CA GLY A 155 -12.91 23.02 -8.45
C GLY A 155 -13.13 21.70 -7.71
N GLU A 156 -13.16 20.57 -8.43
CA GLU A 156 -13.26 19.23 -7.83
C GLU A 156 -12.07 18.91 -6.93
N LEU A 157 -10.86 19.31 -7.34
CA LEU A 157 -9.65 19.20 -6.52
C LEU A 157 -9.75 20.08 -5.27
N LYS A 158 -10.27 21.31 -5.36
CA LYS A 158 -10.49 22.16 -4.19
C LYS A 158 -11.48 21.52 -3.21
N THR A 159 -12.62 21.02 -3.67
CA THR A 159 -13.59 20.29 -2.82
C THR A 159 -13.00 19.02 -2.21
N MET A 160 -12.14 18.29 -2.93
CA MET A 160 -11.44 17.14 -2.38
C MET A 160 -10.43 17.54 -1.29
N ALA A 161 -9.69 18.63 -1.50
CA ALA A 161 -8.74 19.16 -0.52
C ALA A 161 -9.44 19.73 0.73
N GLU A 162 -10.58 20.41 0.57
CA GLU A 162 -11.44 20.86 1.68
C GLU A 162 -11.94 19.68 2.51
N ARG A 163 -12.32 18.56 1.87
CA ARG A 163 -12.69 17.32 2.57
C ARG A 163 -11.51 16.73 3.36
N ILE A 164 -10.34 16.58 2.74
CA ILE A 164 -9.13 16.07 3.40
C ILE A 164 -8.75 16.96 4.60
N TYR A 165 -8.81 18.29 4.42
CA TYR A 165 -8.56 19.25 5.49
C TYR A 165 -9.57 19.11 6.65
N GLY A 166 -10.87 19.02 6.35
CA GLY A 166 -11.90 18.85 7.36
C GLY A 166 -11.80 17.53 8.13
N THR A 167 -11.39 16.44 7.47
CA THR A 167 -11.25 15.11 8.10
C THR A 167 -9.98 14.97 8.94
N TYR A 168 -8.84 15.53 8.50
CA TYR A 168 -7.52 15.23 9.09
C TYR A 168 -6.73 16.42 9.64
N ILE A 169 -7.00 17.67 9.20
CA ILE A 169 -6.10 18.81 9.49
C ILE A 169 -6.76 19.85 10.40
N SER A 170 -8.08 20.08 10.24
CA SER A 170 -8.86 21.04 11.02
C SER A 170 -8.65 20.89 12.54
N ASN A 171 -8.75 21.98 13.30
CA ASN A 171 -8.78 21.95 14.76
C ASN A 171 -9.94 21.10 15.32
N SER A 172 -11.01 20.91 14.55
CA SER A 172 -12.18 20.09 14.86
C SER A 172 -12.18 18.71 14.18
N ALA A 173 -11.07 18.32 13.53
CA ALA A 173 -10.96 17.03 12.85
C ALA A 173 -10.99 15.86 13.85
N GLN A 174 -11.88 14.89 13.63
CA GLN A 174 -11.97 13.68 14.46
C GLN A 174 -10.79 12.71 14.24
N LEU A 175 -10.12 12.82 13.10
CA LEU A 175 -8.92 12.05 12.72
C LEU A 175 -7.73 12.99 12.57
N GLN A 176 -7.56 13.95 13.50
CA GLN A 176 -6.51 14.95 13.41
C GLN A 176 -5.12 14.29 13.41
N ILE A 177 -4.39 14.45 12.32
CA ILE A 177 -2.98 14.01 12.23
C ILE A 177 -2.06 14.98 12.99
N ASN A 178 -0.99 14.45 13.57
CA ASN A 178 0.04 15.24 14.22
C ASN A 178 0.89 15.97 13.16
N LEU A 179 0.78 17.30 13.09
CA LEU A 179 1.50 18.17 12.15
C LEU A 179 1.96 19.44 12.86
N ASP A 180 3.11 19.97 12.45
CA ASP A 180 3.56 21.27 12.95
C ASP A 180 2.60 22.40 12.53
N ASP A 181 2.36 23.35 13.44
CA ASP A 181 1.46 24.48 13.21
C ASP A 181 1.83 25.31 11.97
N LYS A 182 3.10 25.31 11.56
CA LYS A 182 3.57 25.95 10.31
C LYS A 182 2.91 25.31 9.09
N VAL A 183 2.98 23.98 8.98
CA VAL A 183 2.40 23.19 7.90
C VAL A 183 0.89 23.39 7.87
N LYS A 184 0.25 23.28 9.03
CA LYS A 184 -1.19 23.43 9.18
C LYS A 184 -1.69 24.80 8.72
N ARG A 185 -1.06 25.89 9.17
CA ARG A 185 -1.37 27.27 8.73
C ARG A 185 -1.14 27.48 7.23
N ASN A 186 -0.08 26.91 6.68
CA ASN A 186 0.20 26.97 5.23
C ASN A 186 -0.97 26.39 4.41
N ILE A 187 -1.47 25.22 4.82
CA ILE A 187 -2.62 24.54 4.18
C ILE A 187 -3.91 25.35 4.35
N THR A 188 -4.20 25.85 5.56
CA THR A 188 -5.38 26.68 5.82
C THR A 188 -5.38 27.93 4.92
N ASN A 189 -4.24 28.61 4.80
CA ASN A 189 -4.13 29.81 3.97
C ASN A 189 -4.34 29.52 2.48
N GLN A 190 -3.77 28.43 1.95
CA GLN A 190 -3.96 28.01 0.55
C GLN A 190 -5.42 27.63 0.21
N LEU A 191 -6.19 27.10 1.17
CA LEU A 191 -7.61 26.79 0.99
C LEU A 191 -8.50 28.03 1.03
N LEU A 192 -8.20 28.97 1.94
CA LEU A 192 -8.95 30.22 2.09
C LEU A 192 -8.70 31.21 0.93
N ALA A 193 -7.56 31.09 0.24
CA ALA A 193 -7.29 31.86 -0.97
C ALA A 193 -8.33 31.58 -2.06
N ILE A 194 -8.91 32.65 -2.62
CA ILE A 194 -9.92 32.56 -3.68
C ILE A 194 -9.28 32.21 -5.02
N SER A 195 -8.07 32.74 -5.29
CA SER A 195 -7.37 32.63 -6.58
C SER A 195 -6.16 31.70 -6.57
N ASP A 196 -5.54 31.46 -5.41
CA ASP A 196 -4.21 30.86 -5.29
C ASP A 196 -4.21 29.40 -4.83
N PHE A 197 -5.32 28.67 -5.03
CA PHE A 197 -5.39 27.25 -4.72
C PHE A 197 -4.47 26.43 -5.63
N ASN A 198 -3.29 26.09 -5.14
CA ASN A 198 -2.33 25.25 -5.86
C ASN A 198 -2.43 23.79 -5.41
N ALA A 199 -3.24 23.02 -6.15
CA ALA A 199 -3.38 21.58 -5.96
C ALA A 199 -2.04 20.82 -5.98
N ASN A 200 -0.98 21.36 -6.60
CA ASN A 200 0.30 20.65 -6.69
C ASN A 200 1.08 20.64 -5.37
N THR A 201 0.99 21.72 -4.60
CA THR A 201 1.83 21.98 -3.42
C THR A 201 1.11 21.76 -2.10
N ILE A 202 -0.22 21.90 -2.07
CA ILE A 202 -1.01 21.98 -0.84
C ILE A 202 -0.70 20.91 0.21
N PHE A 203 -0.58 19.63 -0.16
CA PHE A 203 -0.32 18.56 0.82
C PHE A 203 1.12 18.05 0.87
N VAL A 204 2.07 18.65 0.13
CA VAL A 204 3.44 18.09 0.00
C VAL A 204 4.17 18.01 1.34
N GLU A 205 4.14 19.10 2.11
CA GLU A 205 4.82 19.20 3.41
C GLU A 205 4.14 18.27 4.45
N ALA A 206 2.81 18.27 4.54
CA ALA A 206 2.07 17.37 5.43
C ALA A 206 2.25 15.89 5.10
N LYS A 207 2.27 15.53 3.81
CA LYS A 207 2.53 14.15 3.34
C LYS A 207 3.94 13.69 3.75
N ALA A 208 4.93 14.58 3.75
CA ALA A 208 6.28 14.29 4.22
C ALA A 208 6.33 14.04 5.73
N SER A 209 5.74 14.92 6.53
CA SER A 209 5.66 14.75 7.99
C SER A 209 4.95 13.44 8.37
N VAL A 210 3.81 13.14 7.74
CA VAL A 210 3.05 11.91 8.01
C VAL A 210 3.78 10.65 7.54
N TYR A 211 4.53 10.69 6.43
CA TYR A 211 5.37 9.56 6.02
C TYR A 211 6.41 9.22 7.09
N ILE A 212 7.01 10.22 7.75
CA ILE A 212 7.99 10.02 8.83
C ILE A 212 7.33 9.37 10.06
N LEU A 213 6.10 9.79 10.42
CA LEU A 213 5.31 9.15 11.48
C LEU A 213 5.01 7.68 11.14
N LEU A 214 4.60 7.40 9.90
CA LEU A 214 4.36 6.05 9.42
C LEU A 214 5.62 5.19 9.38
N GLU A 215 6.80 5.73 9.05
CA GLU A 215 8.07 4.98 9.05
C GLU A 215 8.44 4.59 10.49
N SER A 216 8.21 5.47 11.47
CA SER A 216 8.35 5.16 12.90
C SER A 216 7.41 4.02 13.34
N SER A 217 6.12 4.07 12.95
CA SER A 217 5.16 2.98 13.22
C SER A 217 5.51 1.69 12.48
N TYR A 218 6.01 1.78 11.26
CA TYR A 218 6.44 0.62 10.46
C TYR A 218 7.62 -0.10 11.12
N ILE A 219 8.62 0.63 11.61
CA ILE A 219 9.77 0.05 12.34
C ILE A 219 9.29 -0.74 13.57
N ARG A 220 8.31 -0.24 14.33
CA ARG A 220 7.70 -0.98 15.45
C ARG A 220 6.92 -2.20 14.98
N PHE A 221 6.10 -2.05 13.93
CA PHE A 221 5.30 -3.12 13.33
C PHE A 221 6.14 -4.35 12.96
N LEU A 222 7.35 -4.18 12.41
CA LEU A 222 8.27 -5.29 12.07
C LEU A 222 8.58 -6.24 13.25
N GLY A 223 8.54 -5.74 14.48
CA GLY A 223 8.79 -6.52 15.70
C GLY A 223 7.56 -7.27 16.25
N THR A 224 6.38 -7.08 15.66
CA THR A 224 5.11 -7.60 16.19
C THR A 224 4.76 -9.00 15.71
N ASN A 225 3.94 -9.70 16.49
CA ASN A 225 3.30 -10.95 16.05
C ASN A 225 2.44 -10.75 14.79
N ILE A 226 1.77 -9.60 14.66
CA ILE A 226 0.91 -9.25 13.52
C ILE A 226 1.72 -9.25 12.21
N TYR A 227 2.96 -8.74 12.22
CA TYR A 227 3.86 -8.79 11.07
C TYR A 227 4.31 -10.23 10.73
N GLN A 228 4.56 -11.07 11.74
CA GLN A 228 4.88 -12.49 11.50
C GLN A 228 3.67 -13.26 10.92
N GLU A 229 2.46 -12.97 11.40
CA GLU A 229 1.22 -13.52 10.88
C GLU A 229 0.95 -13.04 9.44
N MET A 230 1.20 -11.75 9.15
CA MET A 230 1.16 -11.21 7.79
C MET A 230 2.09 -11.97 6.84
N ILE A 231 3.37 -12.17 7.22
CA ILE A 231 4.32 -12.97 6.44
C ILE A 231 3.79 -14.39 6.20
N ARG A 232 3.27 -15.04 7.26
CA ARG A 232 2.77 -16.42 7.21
C ARG A 232 1.53 -16.57 6.32
N HIS A 233 0.60 -15.63 6.38
CA HIS A 233 -0.64 -15.67 5.60
C HIS A 233 -0.41 -15.25 4.14
N CYS A 234 0.46 -14.26 3.89
CA CYS A 234 0.72 -13.78 2.55
C CYS A 234 1.69 -14.70 1.78
N GLY A 235 2.75 -15.19 2.44
CA GLY A 235 3.81 -15.95 1.79
C GLY A 235 4.83 -15.08 1.05
N GLU A 236 6.06 -15.57 0.90
CA GLU A 236 7.23 -14.75 0.54
C GLU A 236 7.13 -14.06 -0.83
N PHE A 237 6.59 -14.77 -1.83
CA PHE A 237 6.57 -14.36 -3.24
C PHE A 237 5.16 -14.23 -3.83
N THR A 238 4.12 -14.34 -3.00
CA THR A 238 2.73 -14.25 -3.46
C THR A 238 2.41 -12.83 -3.91
N ILE A 239 1.87 -12.71 -5.13
CA ILE A 239 1.41 -11.45 -5.73
C ILE A 239 -0.08 -11.50 -6.13
N HIS A 240 -0.69 -12.68 -6.05
CA HIS A 240 -2.11 -12.90 -6.28
C HIS A 240 -2.66 -13.71 -5.10
N TYR A 241 -3.49 -13.07 -4.29
CA TYR A 241 -4.11 -13.67 -3.12
C TYR A 241 -5.44 -14.29 -3.50
N ASP A 242 -5.71 -15.49 -2.99
CA ASP A 242 -7.01 -16.13 -3.16
C ASP A 242 -8.08 -15.45 -2.26
N GLU A 243 -9.35 -15.70 -2.56
CA GLU A 243 -10.47 -15.13 -1.80
C GLU A 243 -10.37 -15.46 -0.31
N ARG A 244 -9.83 -16.65 0.04
CA ARG A 244 -9.61 -17.06 1.43
C ARG A 244 -8.61 -16.17 2.14
N THR A 245 -7.48 -15.86 1.51
CA THR A 245 -6.43 -15.01 2.11
C THR A 245 -6.91 -13.56 2.23
N ILE A 246 -7.60 -13.03 1.21
CA ILE A 246 -8.24 -11.70 1.28
C ILE A 246 -9.25 -11.65 2.43
N LYS A 247 -10.14 -12.65 2.52
CA LYS A 247 -11.15 -12.76 3.59
C LYS A 247 -10.51 -12.89 4.96
N SER A 248 -9.37 -13.58 5.08
CA SER A 248 -8.61 -13.68 6.33
C SER A 248 -8.04 -12.32 6.76
N ALA A 249 -7.44 -11.56 5.84
CA ALA A 249 -6.90 -10.22 6.11
C ALA A 249 -7.99 -9.19 6.43
N VAL A 250 -9.13 -9.23 5.74
CA VAL A 250 -10.31 -8.43 6.10
C VAL A 250 -10.84 -8.84 7.48
N SER A 251 -10.83 -10.13 7.82
CA SER A 251 -11.29 -10.61 9.13
C SER A 251 -10.43 -10.12 10.30
N TYR A 252 -9.15 -9.78 10.09
CA TYR A 252 -8.33 -9.09 11.11
C TYR A 252 -8.94 -7.73 11.49
N LEU A 253 -9.21 -6.89 10.48
CA LEU A 253 -9.77 -5.54 10.69
C LEU A 253 -11.13 -5.59 11.40
N PHE A 254 -12.03 -6.49 10.99
CA PHE A 254 -13.31 -6.68 11.69
C PHE A 254 -13.18 -7.40 13.04
N GLY A 255 -12.09 -8.12 13.28
CA GLY A 255 -11.73 -8.68 14.58
C GLY A 255 -11.45 -7.59 15.64
N HIS A 256 -10.72 -6.54 15.26
CA HIS A 256 -10.49 -5.37 16.12
C HIS A 256 -11.82 -4.71 16.54
N LEU A 257 -12.73 -4.47 15.58
CA LEU A 257 -14.07 -3.94 15.87
C LEU A 257 -14.86 -4.84 16.83
N LYS A 258 -14.79 -6.16 16.67
CA LYS A 258 -15.46 -7.10 17.57
C LYS A 258 -14.93 -6.97 19.01
N GLN A 259 -13.61 -6.91 19.20
CA GLN A 259 -12.98 -6.73 20.51
C GLN A 259 -13.35 -5.38 21.16
N GLN A 260 -13.33 -4.28 20.40
CA GLN A 260 -13.81 -2.98 20.89
C GLN A 260 -15.27 -3.04 21.35
N LYS A 261 -16.16 -3.65 20.55
CA LYS A 261 -17.58 -3.76 20.89
C LYS A 261 -17.85 -4.65 22.10
N GLU A 262 -17.10 -5.73 22.25
CA GLU A 262 -17.17 -6.61 23.43
C GLU A 262 -16.76 -5.85 24.71
N SER A 263 -15.71 -5.02 24.64
CA SER A 263 -15.30 -4.13 25.72
C SER A 263 -16.35 -3.08 26.10
N ILE A 264 -17.00 -2.44 25.12
CA ILE A 264 -18.08 -1.47 25.35
C ILE A 264 -19.30 -2.14 26.03
N ASN A 265 -19.69 -3.33 25.55
CA ASN A 265 -20.80 -4.09 26.13
C ASN A 265 -20.50 -4.51 27.59
N ALA A 266 -19.26 -4.88 27.90
CA ALA A 266 -18.85 -5.23 29.26
C ALA A 266 -18.95 -4.02 30.23
N GLN A 267 -18.56 -2.82 29.78
CA GLN A 267 -18.71 -1.57 30.55
C GLN A 267 -20.19 -1.24 30.81
N SER A 268 -21.05 -1.40 29.81
CA SER A 268 -22.50 -1.20 29.91
C SER A 268 -23.17 -2.13 30.93
N ASN A 269 -22.77 -3.40 31.00
CA ASN A 269 -23.38 -4.39 31.91
C ASN A 269 -22.89 -4.28 33.36
N GLY A 270 -21.70 -3.70 33.60
CA GLY A 270 -21.10 -3.59 34.92
C GLY A 270 -21.50 -2.32 35.70
N THR A 271 -22.12 -1.35 35.04
CA THR A 271 -22.29 0.00 35.58
C THR A 271 -23.68 0.18 36.19
N LYS A 272 -23.73 0.53 37.48
CA LYS A 272 -24.90 1.12 38.14
C LYS A 272 -24.54 2.54 38.56
N ASP A 273 -25.35 3.49 38.09
CA ASP A 273 -25.48 4.86 38.62
C ASP A 273 -24.22 5.76 38.62
N SER A 274 -23.82 6.29 37.45
CA SER A 274 -23.14 7.59 37.38
C SER A 274 -23.25 8.28 35.99
N ASN A 275 -23.55 9.58 35.95
CA ASN A 275 -23.66 10.34 34.68
C ASN A 275 -22.32 10.37 33.90
N LEU A 276 -21.18 10.25 34.59
CA LEU A 276 -19.85 10.26 33.96
C LEU A 276 -19.60 8.96 33.17
N SER A 277 -20.06 7.81 33.68
CA SER A 277 -19.93 6.53 32.97
C SER A 277 -20.79 6.47 31.71
N GLU A 278 -22.00 7.03 31.73
CA GLU A 278 -22.84 7.11 30.52
C GLU A 278 -22.19 7.96 29.43
N SER A 279 -21.58 9.10 29.81
CA SER A 279 -20.83 9.96 28.90
C SER A 279 -19.63 9.23 28.26
N LEU A 280 -18.86 8.47 29.05
CA LEU A 280 -17.72 7.69 28.55
C LEU A 280 -18.18 6.57 27.58
N ILE A 281 -19.26 5.87 27.90
CA ILE A 281 -19.85 4.85 27.01
C ILE A 281 -20.32 5.48 25.68
N ALA A 282 -20.93 6.67 25.72
CA ALA A 282 -21.34 7.40 24.53
C ALA A 282 -20.15 7.80 23.63
N VAL A 283 -19.05 8.28 24.22
CA VAL A 283 -17.80 8.59 23.51
C VAL A 283 -17.19 7.33 22.87
N ASN A 284 -17.09 6.24 23.62
CA ASN A 284 -16.57 4.96 23.11
C ASN A 284 -17.44 4.40 21.98
N SER A 285 -18.76 4.52 22.08
CA SER A 285 -19.70 4.13 21.02
C SER A 285 -19.54 5.00 19.77
N HIS A 286 -19.36 6.32 19.91
CA HIS A 286 -19.08 7.21 18.80
C HIS A 286 -17.76 6.83 18.09
N TYR A 287 -16.68 6.61 18.85
CA TYR A 287 -15.38 6.19 18.31
C TYR A 287 -15.50 4.85 17.56
N TYR A 288 -16.16 3.84 18.14
CA TYR A 288 -16.42 2.56 17.47
C TYR A 288 -17.13 2.73 16.12
N ASN A 289 -18.15 3.60 16.03
CA ASN A 289 -18.88 3.84 14.79
C ASN A 289 -18.01 4.55 13.73
N LEU A 290 -17.14 5.48 14.15
CA LEU A 290 -16.15 6.13 13.29
C LEU A 290 -15.14 5.10 12.74
N THR A 291 -14.49 4.33 13.62
CA THR A 291 -13.53 3.27 13.25
C THR A 291 -14.16 2.23 12.33
N ARG A 292 -15.42 1.86 12.57
CA ARG A 292 -16.17 0.96 11.70
C ARG A 292 -16.37 1.52 10.30
N SER A 293 -16.84 2.76 10.18
CA SER A 293 -17.08 3.44 8.90
C SER A 293 -15.78 3.55 8.08
N ILE A 294 -14.66 3.83 8.75
CA ILE A 294 -13.32 3.86 8.18
C ILE A 294 -12.91 2.49 7.61
N ILE A 295 -13.04 1.41 8.39
CA ILE A 295 -12.68 0.06 7.97
C ILE A 295 -13.56 -0.41 6.79
N GLU A 296 -14.87 -0.17 6.86
CA GLU A 296 -15.80 -0.49 5.77
C GLU A 296 -15.41 0.28 4.49
N ARG A 297 -15.09 1.58 4.58
CA ARG A 297 -14.62 2.39 3.45
C ARG A 297 -13.29 1.89 2.89
N PHE A 298 -12.33 1.54 3.74
CA PHE A 298 -11.03 1.01 3.34
C PHE A 298 -11.18 -0.30 2.56
N VAL A 299 -11.97 -1.25 3.08
CA VAL A 299 -12.21 -2.55 2.43
C VAL A 299 -12.94 -2.38 1.09
N ILE A 300 -13.96 -1.51 1.01
CA ILE A 300 -14.63 -1.17 -0.26
C ILE A 300 -13.63 -0.62 -1.28
N ASN A 301 -12.73 0.28 -0.86
CA ASN A 301 -11.81 0.94 -1.79
C ASN A 301 -10.65 0.02 -2.23
N MET A 302 -10.25 -0.97 -1.42
CA MET A 302 -9.17 -1.92 -1.77
C MET A 302 -9.66 -3.12 -2.58
N PHE A 303 -10.80 -3.70 -2.20
CA PHE A 303 -11.30 -4.99 -2.68
C PHE A 303 -12.73 -4.95 -3.26
N GLY A 304 -13.45 -3.82 -3.13
CA GLY A 304 -14.85 -3.70 -3.56
C GLY A 304 -15.86 -4.23 -2.54
N LYS A 305 -17.12 -3.83 -2.72
CA LYS A 305 -18.23 -4.09 -1.75
C LYS A 305 -18.47 -5.57 -1.43
N ALA A 306 -18.16 -6.49 -2.36
CA ALA A 306 -18.37 -7.93 -2.19
C ALA A 306 -17.54 -8.55 -1.05
N HIS A 307 -16.45 -7.89 -0.63
CA HIS A 307 -15.56 -8.37 0.43
C HIS A 307 -15.96 -7.89 1.84
N LEU A 308 -17.06 -7.15 1.98
CA LEU A 308 -17.62 -6.82 3.29
C LEU A 308 -18.25 -8.07 3.95
N PRO A 309 -18.15 -8.23 5.29
CA PRO A 309 -18.82 -9.34 5.97
C PRO A 309 -20.34 -9.32 5.81
N LEU A 310 -20.92 -10.45 5.39
CA LEU A 310 -22.35 -10.64 5.08
C LEU A 310 -23.36 -10.38 6.23
N LYS A 311 -22.92 -9.92 7.41
CA LYS A 311 -23.78 -9.76 8.60
C LYS A 311 -24.37 -8.34 8.80
N HIS A 312 -24.19 -7.43 7.84
CA HIS A 312 -24.55 -6.01 7.99
C HIS A 312 -25.25 -5.38 6.76
N LEU A 313 -26.06 -6.17 6.05
CA LEU A 313 -27.21 -5.67 5.28
C LEU A 313 -28.48 -5.91 6.10
#